data_AF-X1PGM7-F1
#
_entry.id   AF-X1PGM7-F1
#
_cell.length_a   1.000
_cell.length_b   1.000
_cell.length_c   1.000
_cell.angle_alpha   90.00
_cell.angle_beta   90.00
_cell.angle_gamma   90.00
#
_symmetry.space_group_name_H-M   'P 1'
#
loop_
_entity.id
_entity.type
_entity.pdbx_description
1 polymer ?
#
loop_
_entity_poly.entity_id
_entity_poly.type
_entity_poly.pdbx_seq_one_letter_code
_entity_poly.pdbx_strand_id
1 'polypeptide(L)'
;MAEQKLLVGKVANILGDYELAINMGRNSGVKLGMEFAVLGKRSITDPDTRKTLGTYKYDKVRVRVTQVEENFSVASTMPSLGIGFDLGLPMSQPKLRSDVPL
;
A
#
# COMPACT_ATOMS: atom_id res chain seq x y z
N MET A 1 23.81 6.94 -17.23
CA MET A 1 23.07 6.33 -16.10
C MET A 1 21.61 6.67 -16.30
N ALA A 2 20.72 5.69 -16.46
CA ALA A 2 19.30 5.97 -16.65
C ALA A 2 18.67 6.36 -15.31
N GLU A 3 18.00 7.49 -15.26
CA GLU A 3 17.22 7.93 -14.11
C GLU A 3 16.00 6.99 -13.98
N GLN A 4 15.96 6.20 -12.90
CA GLN A 4 14.78 5.39 -12.61
C GLN A 4 13.68 6.30 -12.05
N LYS A 5 12.75 6.70 -12.91
CA LYS A 5 11.58 7.49 -12.52
C LYS A 5 10.67 6.64 -11.62
N LEU A 6 10.52 7.06 -10.37
CA LEU A 6 9.59 6.42 -9.43
C LEU A 6 8.14 6.64 -9.89
N LEU A 7 7.34 5.58 -9.83
CA LEU A 7 5.89 5.68 -10.06
C LEU A 7 5.21 6.21 -8.80
N VAL A 8 4.47 7.31 -8.94
CA VAL A 8 3.76 7.95 -7.83
C VAL A 8 2.29 8.11 -8.19
N GLY A 9 1.44 7.35 -7.50
CA GLY A 9 -0.01 7.38 -7.64
C GLY A 9 -0.73 7.82 -6.38
N LYS A 10 -2.05 7.77 -6.43
CA LYS A 10 -2.97 8.00 -5.32
C LYS A 10 -3.79 6.75 -5.08
N VAL A 11 -4.18 6.55 -3.83
CA VAL A 11 -5.19 5.55 -3.47
C VAL A 11 -6.52 6.02 -4.05
N ALA A 12 -7.05 5.28 -5.02
CA ALA A 12 -8.31 5.56 -5.69
C ALA A 12 -9.51 5.06 -4.88
N ASN A 13 -9.38 3.90 -4.24
CA ASN A 13 -10.42 3.31 -3.41
C ASN A 13 -9.81 2.33 -2.38
N ILE A 14 -10.47 2.16 -1.23
CA ILE A 14 -10.16 1.12 -0.24
C ILE A 14 -11.18 0.01 -0.46
N LEU A 15 -10.71 -1.17 -0.86
CA LEU A 15 -11.56 -2.29 -1.26
C LEU A 15 -11.87 -3.24 -0.09
N GLY A 16 -10.98 -3.25 0.91
CA GLY A 16 -11.14 -4.00 2.15
C GLY A 16 -10.06 -3.62 3.17
N ASP A 17 -9.97 -4.38 4.26
CA ASP A 17 -9.05 -4.08 5.37
C ASP A 17 -7.57 -4.07 4.95
N TYR A 18 -7.24 -4.89 3.95
CA TYR A 18 -5.88 -5.12 3.49
C TYR A 18 -5.71 -4.90 1.99
N GLU A 19 -6.70 -4.32 1.31
CA GLU A 19 -6.71 -4.15 -0.15
C GLU A 19 -7.12 -2.74 -0.57
N LEU A 20 -6.38 -2.19 -1.53
CA LEU A 20 -6.64 -0.87 -2.08
C LEU A 20 -6.42 -0.83 -3.59
N ALA A 21 -7.11 0.09 -4.25
CA ALA A 21 -6.89 0.41 -5.66
C ALA A 21 -5.95 1.63 -5.77
N ILE A 22 -4.95 1.55 -6.65
CA ILE A 22 -4.06 2.66 -7.03
C ILE A 22 -4.50 3.16 -8.40
N ASN A 23 -4.59 4.47 -8.58
CA ASN A 23 -4.97 5.12 -9.85
C ASN A 23 -3.87 5.04 -10.95
N MET A 24 -3.13 3.94 -11.00
CA MET A 24 -2.10 3.66 -11.99
C MET A 24 -2.18 2.18 -12.36
N GLY A 25 -2.13 1.91 -13.65
CA GLY A 25 -2.20 0.56 -14.21
C GLY A 25 -1.08 0.28 -15.20
N ARG A 26 -1.31 -0.64 -16.12
CA ARG A 26 -0.37 -1.06 -17.18
C ARG A 26 0.12 0.12 -18.01
N ASN A 27 -0.76 1.07 -18.32
CA ASN A 27 -0.42 2.28 -19.10
C ASN A 27 0.56 3.20 -18.36
N SER A 28 0.59 3.12 -17.03
CA SER A 28 1.54 3.84 -16.17
C SER A 28 2.82 3.06 -15.91
N GLY A 29 2.95 1.84 -16.45
CA GLY A 29 4.10 0.96 -16.22
C GLY A 29 4.03 0.11 -14.95
N VAL A 30 2.87 0.05 -14.29
CA VAL A 30 2.68 -0.84 -13.13
C VAL A 30 2.73 -2.29 -13.58
N LYS A 31 3.41 -3.14 -12.79
CA LYS A 31 3.54 -4.57 -13.04
C LYS A 31 3.08 -5.36 -11.83
N LEU A 32 2.61 -6.58 -12.07
CA LEU A 32 2.26 -7.52 -11.01
C LEU A 32 3.46 -7.72 -10.07
N GLY A 33 3.22 -7.77 -8.77
CA GLY A 33 4.26 -7.93 -7.76
C GLY A 33 5.07 -6.66 -7.45
N MET A 34 4.86 -5.55 -8.16
CA MET A 34 5.47 -4.27 -7.82
C MET A 34 5.01 -3.83 -6.43
N GLU A 35 5.92 -3.22 -5.66
CA GLU A 35 5.63 -2.74 -4.32
C GLU A 35 5.51 -1.23 -4.28
N PHE A 36 4.52 -0.74 -3.53
CA PHE A 36 4.29 0.67 -3.28
C PHE A 36 4.33 0.96 -1.77
N ALA A 37 4.97 2.07 -1.41
CA ALA A 37 4.83 2.67 -0.09
C ALA A 37 3.59 3.58 -0.08
N VAL A 38 2.63 3.28 0.79
CA VAL A 38 1.48 4.16 1.04
C VAL A 38 1.92 5.22 2.05
N LEU A 39 1.89 6.47 1.63
CA LEU A 39 2.34 7.58 2.46
C LEU A 39 1.20 8.17 3.30
N GLY A 40 1.40 8.22 4.62
CA GLY A 40 0.59 8.98 5.54
C GLY A 40 1.10 10.42 5.68
N LYS A 41 0.22 11.32 6.12
CA LYS A 41 0.58 12.69 6.51
C LYS A 41 -0.02 12.99 7.87
N ARG A 42 0.75 13.61 8.76
CA ARG A 42 0.27 14.06 10.07
C ARG A 42 0.74 15.49 10.32
N SER A 43 -0.16 16.34 10.79
CA SER A 43 0.21 17.67 11.27
C SER A 43 0.93 17.54 12.61
N ILE A 44 2.06 18.22 12.75
CA ILE A 44 2.79 18.32 14.02
C ILE A 44 2.41 19.66 14.65
N THR A 45 1.96 19.60 15.88
CA THR A 45 1.49 20.77 16.64
C THR A 45 2.35 20.93 17.88
N ASP A 46 2.72 22.17 18.15
CA ASP A 46 3.42 22.55 19.37
C ASP A 46 2.50 22.36 20.58
N PRO A 47 2.91 21.60 21.62
CA PRO A 47 2.03 21.24 22.74
C PRO A 47 1.66 22.44 23.61
N ASP A 48 2.54 23.45 23.70
CA ASP A 48 2.36 24.61 24.59
C ASP A 48 1.53 25.70 23.91
N THR A 49 1.82 25.99 22.64
CA THR A 49 1.20 27.08 21.88
C THR A 49 -0.01 26.62 21.04
N ARG A 50 -0.18 25.30 20.86
CA ARG A 50 -1.15 24.69 19.93
C ARG A 50 -0.99 25.13 18.47
N LYS A 51 0.14 25.74 18.11
CA LYS A 51 0.44 26.16 16.74
C LYS A 51 0.90 24.97 15.90
N THR A 52 0.36 24.83 14.70
CA THR A 52 0.86 23.84 13.73
C THR A 52 2.27 24.21 13.31
N LEU A 53 3.22 23.32 13.59
CA LEU A 53 4.64 23.45 13.22
C LEU A 53 4.88 22.99 11.78
N GLY A 54 4.10 22.03 11.28
CA GLY A 54 4.22 21.56 9.90
C GLY A 54 3.47 20.25 9.62
N THR A 55 3.74 19.64 8.46
CA THR A 55 3.21 18.33 8.06
C THR A 55 4.35 17.32 7.91
N TYR A 56 4.32 16.26 8.70
CA TYR A 56 5.22 15.12 8.61
C TYR A 56 4.64 14.05 7.68
N LYS A 57 5.42 13.60 6.69
CA LYS A 57 5.08 12.48 5.81
C LYS A 57 5.80 11.22 6.28
N TYR A 58 5.11 10.09 6.33
CA TYR A 58 5.67 8.83 6.79
C TYR A 58 5.14 7.65 5.97
N ASP A 59 5.91 6.57 5.91
CA ASP A 59 5.49 5.29 5.32
C ASP A 59 4.44 4.66 6.23
N LYS A 60 3.17 4.68 5.82
CA LYS A 60 2.08 4.11 6.61
C LYS A 60 2.05 2.59 6.49
N VAL A 61 2.20 2.07 5.27
CA VAL A 61 2.21 0.64 4.99
C VAL A 61 2.86 0.39 3.62
N ARG A 62 3.42 -0.81 3.42
CA ARG A 62 3.84 -1.30 2.11
C ARG A 62 2.82 -2.29 1.55
N VAL A 63 2.48 -2.11 0.29
CA VAL A 63 1.54 -2.97 -0.43
C VAL A 63 2.20 -3.54 -1.66
N ARG A 64 1.80 -4.76 -2.02
CA ARG A 64 2.22 -5.45 -3.24
C ARG A 64 1.06 -5.53 -4.22
N VAL A 65 1.32 -5.19 -5.47
CA VAL A 65 0.32 -5.25 -6.54
C VAL A 65 -0.07 -6.71 -6.83
N THR A 66 -1.35 -7.02 -6.69
CA THR A 66 -1.96 -8.35 -6.90
C THR A 66 -2.78 -8.42 -8.18
N GLN A 67 -3.22 -7.28 -8.73
CA GLN A 67 -3.92 -7.20 -10.01
C GLN A 67 -3.53 -5.92 -10.76
N VAL A 68 -3.42 -6.00 -12.08
CA VAL A 68 -3.11 -4.84 -12.94
C VAL A 68 -4.12 -4.73 -14.06
N GLU A 69 -4.86 -3.64 -14.06
CA GLU A 69 -5.72 -3.21 -15.16
C GLU A 69 -5.01 -2.15 -16.01
N GLU A 70 -5.64 -1.67 -17.07
CA GLU A 70 -5.05 -0.66 -17.96
C GLU A 70 -4.71 0.64 -17.22
N ASN A 71 -5.66 1.15 -16.43
CA ASN A 71 -5.60 2.48 -15.81
C ASN A 71 -5.58 2.45 -14.28
N PHE A 72 -5.70 1.27 -13.66
CA PHE A 72 -5.58 1.10 -12.22
C PHE A 72 -4.93 -0.24 -11.87
N SER A 73 -4.58 -0.42 -10.60
CA SER A 73 -4.10 -1.68 -10.06
C SER A 73 -4.67 -1.90 -8.67
N VAL A 74 -4.79 -3.16 -8.28
CA VAL A 74 -5.13 -3.55 -6.91
C VAL A 74 -3.87 -4.01 -6.22
N ALA A 75 -3.68 -3.56 -4.97
CA ALA A 75 -2.57 -3.94 -4.14
C ALA A 75 -3.04 -4.34 -2.75
N SER A 76 -2.35 -5.30 -2.16
CA SER A 76 -2.63 -5.80 -0.83
C SER A 76 -1.46 -5.62 0.12
N THR A 77 -1.72 -5.37 1.40
CA THR A 77 -0.68 -5.30 2.42
C THR A 77 0.03 -6.65 2.56
N MET A 78 1.35 -6.64 2.60
CA MET A 78 2.08 -7.86 2.91
C MET A 78 1.96 -8.16 4.40
N PRO A 79 1.80 -9.42 4.81
CA PRO A 79 1.98 -9.81 6.20
C PRO A 79 3.40 -9.41 6.60
N SER A 80 3.55 -8.39 7.44
CA SER A 80 4.83 -8.17 8.11
C SER A 80 4.96 -9.28 9.14
N LEU A 81 6.00 -10.09 9.02
CA LEU A 81 6.39 -11.02 10.07
C LEU A 81 7.00 -10.20 11.22
N GLY A 82 6.18 -9.36 11.86
CA GLY A 82 6.56 -8.55 12.99
C GLY A 82 6.74 -9.43 14.20
N ILE A 83 7.87 -9.26 14.89
CA ILE A 83 8.26 -9.89 16.16
C ILE A 83 7.39 -9.35 17.32
N GLY A 84 6.08 -9.42 17.14
CA GLY A 84 5.03 -8.99 18.06
C GLY A 84 3.72 -9.79 17.90
N PHE A 85 3.76 -10.90 17.14
CA PHE A 85 2.68 -11.89 17.04
C PHE A 85 2.85 -13.02 18.07
N ASP A 86 3.33 -12.71 19.29
CA ASP A 86 3.46 -13.67 20.40
C ASP A 86 2.11 -13.97 21.08
N LEU A 87 1.05 -14.10 20.28
CA LEU A 87 -0.29 -14.43 20.73
C LEU A 87 -0.89 -15.46 19.77
N GLY A 88 -0.15 -16.56 19.57
CA GLY A 88 -0.69 -17.91 19.34
C GLY A 88 -1.80 -18.16 18.31
N LEU A 89 -2.08 -17.24 17.39
CA LEU A 89 -3.13 -17.43 16.39
C LEU A 89 -2.52 -17.90 15.07
N PRO A 90 -2.91 -19.09 14.56
CA PRO A 90 -2.48 -19.50 13.24
C PRO A 90 -3.09 -18.53 12.23
N MET A 91 -2.22 -17.82 11.51
CA MET A 91 -2.59 -17.14 10.28
C MET A 91 -3.10 -18.21 9.32
N SER A 92 -4.42 -18.43 9.30
CA SER A 92 -5.08 -19.14 8.21
C SER A 92 -4.66 -18.40 6.94
N GLN A 93 -3.84 -19.05 6.13
CA GLN A 93 -3.40 -18.54 4.84
C GLN A 93 -4.60 -17.94 4.10
N PRO A 94 -4.46 -16.77 3.44
CA PRO A 94 -5.46 -16.37 2.46
C PRO A 94 -5.49 -17.51 1.44
N LYS A 95 -6.62 -18.25 1.41
CA LYS A 95 -6.79 -19.33 0.44
C LYS A 95 -6.60 -18.72 -0.93
N LEU A 96 -5.57 -19.16 -1.65
CA LEU A 96 -5.42 -18.92 -3.07
C LEU A 96 -6.75 -19.34 -3.69
N ARG A 97 -7.55 -18.37 -4.17
CA ARG A 97 -8.84 -18.68 -4.81
C ARG A 97 -8.52 -19.52 -6.04
N SER A 98 -8.92 -20.78 -6.03
CA SER A 98 -8.72 -21.77 -7.10
C SER A 98 -9.63 -21.54 -8.31
N ASP A 99 -10.36 -20.41 -8.35
CA ASP A 99 -11.59 -20.30 -9.14
C ASP A 99 -11.51 -19.20 -10.20
N VAL A 100 -10.33 -18.93 -10.75
CA VAL A 100 -10.19 -18.09 -11.96
C VAL A 100 -10.08 -19.02 -13.18
N PRO A 101 -11.15 -19.24 -13.97
CA PRO A 101 -11.01 -19.81 -15.30
C PRO A 101 -10.35 -18.77 -16.23
N LEU A 102 -9.55 -19.28 -17.17
CA LEU A 102 -8.98 -18.53 -18.31
C LEU A 102 -10.04 -17.80 -19.12
#